data_AF-A0AAW6B1R5-F1
#
_entry.id   AF-A0AAW6B1R5-F1
#
_cell.length_a   1.000
_cell.length_b   1.000
_cell.length_c   1.000
_cell.angle_alpha   90.00
_cell.angle_beta   90.00
_cell.angle_gamma   90.00
#
_symmetry.space_group_name_H-M   'P 1'
#
loop_
_entity.id
_entity.type
_entity.pdbx_description
1 polymer ?
#
loop_
_entity_poly.entity_id
_entity_poly.type
_entity_poly.pdbx_seq_one_letter_code
_entity_poly.pdbx_strand_id
1 'polypeptide(L)'
;MTYGLNSSFKRQLNNKSKNKRLLAVIILVLIIVFSIVLTDREGGATPEELVKGWMKAVRKNEFEKMFDYIYYDNKKDKDESAQEFKKISKEEKYKLDMLKSFVNDNEIEEVKMIDLNTFIVRFKKINKKDNLDKKYLINDGRSFLTVEKHKGKWFLKKNQLW
;
A
#
# COMPACT_ATOMS: atom_id res chain seq x y z
N MET A 1 7.75 -31.99 -6.74
CA MET A 1 8.94 -31.33 -6.16
C MET A 1 8.49 -30.46 -5.00
N THR A 2 8.59 -30.96 -3.77
CA THR A 2 8.32 -30.21 -2.55
C THR A 2 9.65 -29.68 -2.03
N TYR A 3 9.84 -28.36 -2.08
CA TYR A 3 11.00 -27.72 -1.46
C TYR A 3 10.83 -27.74 0.06
N GLY A 4 11.26 -28.85 0.67
CA GLY A 4 11.34 -28.97 2.11
C GLY A 4 12.30 -27.93 2.67
N LEU A 5 11.80 -27.06 3.55
CA LEU A 5 12.61 -26.16 4.37
C LEU A 5 13.86 -26.89 4.90
N ASN A 6 15.03 -26.39 4.50
CA ASN A 6 16.34 -26.95 4.79
C ASN A 6 16.47 -27.26 6.30
N SER A 7 16.81 -28.51 6.63
CA SER A 7 16.88 -29.01 8.00
C SER A 7 17.90 -28.25 8.86
N SER A 8 18.90 -27.62 8.23
CA SER A 8 19.86 -26.72 8.87
C SER A 8 19.21 -25.44 9.41
N PHE A 9 18.21 -24.89 8.69
CA PHE A 9 17.45 -23.70 9.08
C PHE A 9 16.54 -23.99 10.27
N LYS A 10 15.86 -25.15 10.26
CA LYS A 10 15.05 -25.62 11.40
C LYS A 10 15.91 -25.86 12.65
N ARG A 11 17.14 -26.35 12.48
CA ARG A 11 18.08 -26.61 13.59
C ARG A 11 18.64 -25.32 14.21
N GLN A 12 18.79 -24.24 13.44
CA GLN A 12 19.14 -22.92 13.97
C GLN A 12 18.01 -22.28 14.78
N LEU A 13 16.75 -22.46 14.36
CA LEU A 13 15.59 -21.97 15.12
C LEU A 13 15.36 -22.71 16.45
N ASN A 14 15.82 -23.96 16.55
CA ASN A 14 15.52 -24.82 17.68
C ASN A 14 16.63 -24.87 18.77
N ASN A 15 17.78 -24.22 18.60
CA ASN A 15 18.88 -24.38 19.54
C ASN A 15 19.01 -23.25 20.59
N LYS A 16 18.74 -23.65 21.83
CA LYS A 16 19.14 -23.10 23.13
C LYS A 16 18.61 -21.73 23.60
N SER A 17 17.73 -21.87 24.60
CA SER A 17 17.01 -20.93 25.44
C SER A 17 17.73 -19.72 26.06
N LYS A 18 19.03 -19.49 25.83
CA LYS A 18 19.75 -18.29 26.34
C LYS A 18 19.87 -17.16 25.31
N ASN A 19 19.78 -17.47 24.02
CA ASN A 19 19.98 -16.49 22.94
C ASN A 19 18.68 -15.96 22.31
N LYS A 20 17.51 -16.44 22.75
CA LYS A 20 16.20 -16.00 22.21
C LYS A 20 15.95 -14.50 22.42
N ARG A 21 16.37 -13.93 23.55
CA ARG A 21 16.28 -12.47 23.80
C ARG A 21 17.19 -11.69 22.86
N LEU A 22 18.45 -12.11 22.69
CA LEU A 22 19.40 -11.48 21.76
C LEU A 22 18.92 -11.59 20.31
N LEU A 23 18.41 -12.75 19.89
CA LEU A 23 17.87 -12.94 18.54
C LEU A 23 16.61 -12.09 18.30
N ALA A 24 15.70 -12.02 19.27
CA ALA A 24 14.52 -11.16 19.21
C ALA A 24 14.89 -9.67 19.17
N VAL A 25 15.92 -9.26 19.93
CA VAL A 25 16.46 -7.90 19.90
C VAL A 25 17.12 -7.59 18.56
N ILE A 26 17.90 -8.52 18.00
CA ILE A 26 18.51 -8.35 16.67
C ILE A 26 17.44 -8.24 15.58
N ILE A 27 16.39 -9.07 15.63
CA ILE A 27 15.24 -9.00 14.70
C ILE A 27 14.49 -7.67 14.88
N LEU A 28 14.27 -7.22 16.12
CA LEU A 28 13.61 -5.95 16.43
C LEU A 28 14.44 -4.75 15.93
N VAL A 29 15.76 -4.78 16.13
CA VAL A 29 16.69 -3.75 15.64
C VAL A 29 16.75 -3.76 14.12
N LEU A 30 16.76 -4.93 13.47
CA LEU A 30 16.68 -5.01 12.01
C LEU A 30 15.37 -4.44 11.46
N ILE A 31 14.23 -4.69 12.12
CA ILE A 31 12.94 -4.09 11.76
C ILE A 31 12.99 -2.58 11.92
N ILE A 32 13.46 -2.07 13.07
CA ILE A 32 13.57 -0.63 13.34
C ILE A 32 14.53 0.05 12.36
N VAL A 33 15.70 -0.54 12.08
CA VAL A 33 16.67 0.01 11.11
C VAL A 33 16.11 -0.04 9.68
N PHE A 34 15.38 -1.10 9.30
CA PHE A 34 14.71 -1.16 8.00
C PHE A 34 13.56 -0.14 7.91
N SER A 35 12.89 0.18 9.02
CA SER A 35 11.87 1.23 9.13
C SER A 35 12.45 2.65 9.10
N ILE A 36 13.64 2.88 9.66
CA ILE A 36 14.30 4.21 9.69
C ILE A 36 14.97 4.53 8.35
N VAL A 37 15.53 3.53 7.65
CA VAL A 37 16.12 3.69 6.31
C VAL A 37 15.06 3.98 5.21
N LEU A 38 13.77 4.03 5.58
CA LEU A 38 12.63 4.26 4.69
C LEU A 38 12.08 5.69 4.68
N THR A 39 12.74 6.65 5.33
CA THR A 39 12.16 8.00 5.53
C THR A 39 11.97 8.86 4.28
N ASP A 40 12.37 8.41 3.08
CA ASP A 40 12.10 9.09 1.79
C ASP A 40 11.80 8.13 0.62
N ARG A 41 11.41 6.87 0.89
CA ARG A 41 11.30 5.87 -0.19
C ARG A 41 9.86 5.69 -0.66
N GLU A 42 9.69 5.77 -1.98
CA GLU A 42 8.47 5.41 -2.69
C GLU A 42 7.99 3.98 -2.31
N GLY A 43 6.68 3.80 -2.26
CA GLY A 43 6.02 2.55 -1.91
C GLY A 43 5.91 2.27 -0.41
N GLY A 44 5.36 1.11 -0.06
CA GLY A 44 5.23 0.63 1.32
C GLY A 44 6.12 -0.56 1.64
N ALA A 45 6.47 -0.75 2.91
CA ALA A 45 7.17 -1.96 3.34
C ALA A 45 6.24 -3.19 3.37
N THR A 46 4.94 -2.97 3.59
CA THR A 46 3.87 -3.96 3.47
C THR A 46 2.72 -3.47 2.57
N PRO A 47 1.87 -4.37 2.05
CA PRO A 47 0.64 -4.02 1.32
C PRO A 47 -0.27 -3.05 2.10
N GLU A 48 -0.42 -3.28 3.41
CA GLU A 48 -1.30 -2.48 4.26
C GLU A 48 -0.73 -1.08 4.53
N GLU A 49 0.56 -0.99 4.87
CA GLU A 49 1.23 0.29 5.11
C GLU A 49 1.25 1.16 3.85
N LEU A 50 1.47 0.55 2.69
CA LEU A 50 1.37 1.22 1.40
C LEU A 50 0.01 1.92 1.24
N VAL A 51 -1.08 1.15 1.39
CA VAL A 51 -2.44 1.69 1.19
C VAL A 51 -2.77 2.73 2.25
N LYS A 52 -2.39 2.52 3.51
CA LYS A 52 -2.53 3.53 4.57
C LYS A 52 -1.77 4.82 4.25
N GLY A 53 -0.55 4.72 3.72
CA GLY A 53 0.27 5.85 3.30
C GLY A 53 -0.39 6.64 2.16
N TRP A 54 -0.86 5.95 1.13
CA TRP A 54 -1.60 6.55 0.04
C TRP A 54 -2.87 7.27 0.52
N MET A 55 -3.72 6.59 1.31
CA MET A 55 -4.93 7.21 1.87
C MET A 55 -4.60 8.45 2.70
N LYS A 56 -3.53 8.39 3.51
CA LYS A 56 -3.08 9.52 4.32
C LYS A 56 -2.66 10.71 3.47
N ALA A 57 -1.94 10.50 2.37
CA ALA A 57 -1.56 11.56 1.43
C ALA A 57 -2.80 12.23 0.81
N VAL A 58 -3.77 11.43 0.35
CA VAL A 58 -5.05 11.94 -0.20
C VAL A 58 -5.82 12.75 0.86
N ARG A 59 -5.98 12.23 2.07
CA ARG A 59 -6.69 12.92 3.18
C ARG A 59 -6.04 14.25 3.54
N LYS A 60 -4.72 14.34 3.45
CA LYS A 60 -3.94 15.57 3.72
C LYS A 60 -3.87 16.53 2.54
N ASN A 61 -4.50 16.21 1.40
CA ASN A 61 -4.35 16.95 0.15
C ASN A 61 -2.90 17.00 -0.39
N GLU A 62 -2.06 16.05 0.01
CA GLU A 62 -0.69 15.91 -0.47
C GLU A 62 -0.68 15.09 -1.78
N PHE A 63 -1.40 15.55 -2.80
CA PHE A 63 -1.64 14.76 -4.01
C PHE A 63 -0.37 14.39 -4.78
N GLU A 64 0.65 15.24 -4.77
CA GLU A 64 1.97 14.91 -5.34
C GLU A 64 2.59 13.69 -4.65
N LYS A 65 2.50 13.62 -3.31
CA LYS A 65 3.01 12.48 -2.53
C LYS A 65 2.18 11.22 -2.72
N MET A 66 0.92 11.34 -3.15
CA MET A 66 0.09 10.15 -3.42
C MET A 66 0.71 9.29 -4.54
N PHE A 67 1.41 9.93 -5.49
CA PHE A 67 2.09 9.24 -6.59
C PHE A 67 3.32 8.46 -6.15
N ASP A 68 3.90 8.74 -4.98
CA ASP A 68 4.98 7.95 -4.40
C ASP A 68 4.53 6.53 -4.05
N TYR A 69 3.22 6.29 -3.97
CA TYR A 69 2.61 5.01 -3.64
C TYR A 69 2.16 4.22 -4.89
N ILE A 70 2.38 4.76 -6.09
CA ILE A 70 2.03 4.13 -7.39
C ILE A 70 3.34 3.76 -8.09
N TYR A 71 3.40 2.58 -8.70
CA TYR A 71 4.59 2.17 -9.43
C TYR A 71 4.67 2.88 -10.79
N TYR A 72 5.85 3.44 -11.08
CA TYR A 72 6.22 4.01 -12.37
C TYR A 72 7.56 3.43 -12.81
N ASP A 73 7.69 3.08 -14.09
CA ASP A 73 8.94 2.57 -14.64
C ASP A 73 10.05 3.62 -14.66
N ASN A 74 9.66 4.90 -14.77
CA ASN A 74 10.59 6.01 -14.79
C ASN A 74 9.95 7.27 -14.18
N LYS A 75 10.79 8.23 -13.79
CA LYS A 75 10.37 9.49 -13.16
C LYS A 75 9.53 10.37 -14.08
N LYS A 76 9.80 10.36 -15.38
CA LYS A 76 9.09 11.19 -16.36
C LYS A 76 7.60 10.82 -16.39
N ASP A 77 7.28 9.53 -16.44
CA ASP A 77 5.88 9.05 -16.43
C ASP A 77 5.13 9.44 -15.15
N LYS A 78 5.84 9.45 -14.01
CA LYS A 78 5.30 9.90 -12.72
C LYS A 78 4.99 11.39 -12.75
N ASP A 79 5.94 12.20 -13.22
CA ASP A 79 5.81 13.65 -13.31
C ASP A 79 4.67 14.03 -14.28
N GLU A 80 4.54 13.33 -15.41
CA GLU A 80 3.44 13.50 -16.37
C GLU A 80 2.08 13.18 -15.73
N SER A 81 1.97 12.05 -15.02
CA SER A 81 0.72 11.68 -14.31
C SER A 81 0.33 12.71 -13.25
N ALA A 82 1.30 13.24 -12.51
CA ALA A 82 1.05 14.27 -11.50
C ALA A 82 0.58 15.59 -12.14
N GLN A 83 1.12 15.96 -13.31
CA GLN A 83 0.69 17.13 -14.06
C GLN A 83 -0.72 16.97 -14.64
N GLU A 84 -1.03 15.79 -15.20
CA GLU A 84 -2.37 15.48 -15.70
C GLU A 84 -3.40 15.49 -14.58
N PHE A 85 -3.10 14.89 -13.43
CA PHE A 85 -3.95 14.95 -12.26
C PHE A 85 -4.19 16.39 -11.80
N LYS A 86 -3.18 17.26 -11.80
CA LYS A 86 -3.37 18.69 -11.49
C LYS A 86 -4.34 19.37 -12.45
N LYS A 87 -4.30 19.06 -13.75
CA LYS A 87 -5.25 19.60 -14.74
C LYS A 87 -6.66 19.07 -14.49
N ILE A 88 -6.82 17.74 -14.40
CA ILE A 88 -8.11 17.07 -14.14
C ILE A 88 -8.70 17.54 -12.82
N SER A 89 -7.91 17.72 -11.77
CA SER A 89 -8.41 18.17 -10.46
C SER A 89 -9.00 19.59 -10.49
N LYS A 90 -8.57 20.43 -11.45
CA LYS A 90 -9.11 21.78 -11.67
C LYS A 90 -10.35 21.77 -12.55
N GLU A 91 -10.32 21.01 -13.64
CA GLU A 91 -11.39 20.93 -14.63
C GLU A 91 -12.57 20.05 -14.15
N GLU A 92 -12.25 18.96 -13.46
CA GLU A 92 -13.17 17.92 -13.00
C GLU A 92 -13.12 17.75 -11.48
N LYS A 93 -13.37 18.86 -10.76
CA LYS A 93 -13.35 18.89 -9.28
C LYS A 93 -14.15 17.76 -8.62
N TYR A 94 -15.24 17.32 -9.24
CA TYR A 94 -16.06 16.21 -8.72
C TYR A 94 -15.27 14.89 -8.59
N LYS A 95 -14.32 14.59 -9.48
CA LYS A 95 -13.44 13.40 -9.39
C LYS A 95 -12.54 13.47 -8.16
N LEU A 96 -12.00 14.66 -7.88
CA LEU A 96 -11.20 14.89 -6.68
C LEU A 96 -12.04 14.72 -5.41
N ASP A 97 -13.25 15.27 -5.39
CA ASP A 97 -14.17 15.15 -4.26
C ASP A 97 -14.60 13.69 -4.04
N MET A 98 -14.80 12.91 -5.11
CA MET A 98 -15.03 11.47 -5.03
C MET A 98 -13.85 10.72 -4.41
N LEU A 99 -12.62 11.01 -4.86
CA LEU A 99 -11.41 10.41 -4.30
C LEU A 99 -11.27 10.70 -2.80
N LYS A 100 -11.50 11.95 -2.40
CA LYS A 100 -11.48 12.36 -0.99
C LYS A 100 -12.54 11.66 -0.17
N SER A 101 -13.78 11.64 -0.66
CA SER A 101 -14.90 10.96 0.00
C SER A 101 -14.58 9.48 0.16
N PHE A 102 -14.05 8.81 -0.87
CA PHE A 102 -13.63 7.42 -0.76
C PHE A 102 -12.65 7.21 0.40
N VAL A 103 -11.55 7.97 0.48
CA VAL A 103 -10.56 7.74 1.53
C VAL A 103 -11.06 8.14 2.92
N ASN A 104 -12.00 9.06 3.03
CA ASN A 104 -12.57 9.50 4.31
C ASN A 104 -13.63 8.52 4.82
N ASP A 105 -14.40 7.93 3.92
CA ASP A 105 -15.55 7.10 4.27
C ASP A 105 -15.18 5.62 4.41
N ASN A 106 -13.96 5.23 4.04
CA ASN A 106 -13.51 3.85 4.04
C ASN A 106 -12.29 3.61 4.93
N GLU A 107 -12.23 2.41 5.49
CA GLU A 107 -11.05 1.85 6.13
C GLU A 107 -10.71 0.48 5.53
N ILE A 108 -9.46 0.05 5.71
CA ILE A 108 -9.02 -1.27 5.26
C ILE A 108 -9.76 -2.33 6.07
N GLU A 109 -10.43 -3.24 5.38
CA GLU A 109 -11.12 -4.39 5.97
C GLU A 109 -10.23 -5.63 5.95
N GLU A 110 -9.66 -5.93 4.79
CA GLU A 110 -8.95 -7.17 4.54
C GLU A 110 -7.76 -6.93 3.61
N VAL A 111 -6.64 -7.61 3.88
CA VAL A 111 -5.48 -7.66 3.00
C VAL A 111 -5.26 -9.12 2.62
N LYS A 112 -5.60 -9.46 1.38
CA LYS A 112 -5.60 -10.83 0.87
C LYS A 112 -4.48 -11.03 -0.14
N MET A 113 -3.62 -12.02 0.12
CA MET A 113 -2.60 -12.46 -0.83
C MET A 113 -3.26 -13.13 -2.04
N ILE A 114 -2.87 -12.72 -3.24
CA ILE A 114 -3.19 -13.43 -4.49
C ILE A 114 -2.00 -14.31 -4.89
N ASP A 115 -0.80 -13.73 -4.84
CA ASP A 115 0.46 -14.43 -5.02
C ASP A 115 1.58 -13.73 -4.21
N LEU A 116 2.83 -14.22 -4.32
CA LEU A 116 3.97 -13.68 -3.56
C LEU A 116 4.29 -12.21 -3.82
N ASN A 117 3.85 -11.67 -4.96
CA ASN A 117 4.10 -10.31 -5.42
C ASN A 117 2.82 -9.49 -5.59
N THR A 118 1.63 -10.05 -5.31
CA THR A 118 0.35 -9.37 -5.55
C THR A 118 -0.62 -9.58 -4.39
N PHE A 119 -1.20 -8.48 -3.91
CA PHE A 119 -2.26 -8.50 -2.89
C PHE A 119 -3.46 -7.69 -3.35
N ILE A 120 -4.63 -8.06 -2.83
CA ILE A 120 -5.84 -7.27 -2.86
C ILE A 120 -6.07 -6.68 -1.48
N VAL A 121 -6.28 -5.38 -1.40
CA VAL A 121 -6.66 -4.65 -0.20
C VAL A 121 -8.12 -4.23 -0.34
N ARG A 122 -9.00 -4.83 0.46
CA ARG A 122 -10.43 -4.54 0.49
C ARG A 122 -10.76 -3.50 1.53
N PHE A 123 -11.83 -2.75 1.26
CA PHE A 123 -12.31 -1.67 2.10
C PHE A 123 -13.72 -1.93 2.57
N LYS A 124 -14.01 -1.45 3.77
CA LYS A 124 -15.36 -1.32 4.30
C LYS A 124 -15.63 0.13 4.66
N LYS A 125 -16.91 0.52 4.63
CA LYS A 125 -17.34 1.85 5.06
C LYS A 125 -17.18 1.99 6.58
N ILE A 126 -16.67 3.14 7.01
CA ILE A 126 -16.58 3.53 8.43
C ILE A 126 -17.99 3.83 8.96
N ASN A 127 -18.82 4.52 8.17
CA ASN A 127 -20.20 4.88 8.55
C ASN A 127 -21.23 4.15 7.65
N LYS A 128 -22.11 3.37 8.29
CA LYS A 128 -23.20 2.62 7.60
C LYS A 128 -24.45 3.46 7.28
N LYS A 129 -24.50 4.74 7.68
CA LYS A 129 -25.72 5.54 7.60
C LYS A 129 -26.02 6.12 6.21
N ASP A 130 -25.04 6.18 5.31
CA ASP A 130 -25.24 6.75 3.97
C ASP A 130 -25.17 5.68 2.86
N ASN A 131 -26.35 5.38 2.30
CA ASN A 131 -26.52 4.68 1.03
C ASN A 131 -26.06 5.58 -0.13
N LEU A 132 -24.75 5.72 -0.31
CA LEU A 132 -24.11 6.31 -1.49
C LEU A 132 -23.45 5.23 -2.36
N ASP A 133 -24.10 4.07 -2.51
CA ASP A 133 -23.58 2.85 -3.15
C ASP A 133 -23.29 2.98 -4.66
N LYS A 134 -23.21 4.20 -5.21
CA LYS A 134 -22.93 4.45 -6.64
C LYS A 134 -21.90 5.56 -6.92
N LYS A 135 -21.22 6.13 -5.91
CA LYS A 135 -20.43 7.37 -6.11
C LYS A 135 -18.92 7.17 -6.32
N TYR A 136 -18.34 6.00 -6.06
CA TYR A 136 -16.89 5.85 -6.05
C TYR A 136 -16.35 5.17 -7.32
N LEU A 137 -15.56 5.90 -8.11
CA LEU A 137 -14.87 5.43 -9.32
C LEU A 137 -13.55 4.69 -9.02
N ILE A 138 -13.36 4.16 -7.81
CA ILE A 138 -12.22 3.26 -7.60
C ILE A 138 -12.61 1.92 -8.23
N ASN A 139 -11.95 1.61 -9.35
CA ASN A 139 -12.03 0.30 -10.01
C ASN A 139 -13.45 -0.15 -10.38
N ASP A 140 -14.19 0.66 -11.15
CA ASP A 140 -15.56 0.36 -11.63
C ASP A 140 -16.60 0.11 -10.52
N GLY A 141 -16.40 0.68 -9.32
CA GLY A 141 -17.26 0.44 -8.15
C GLY A 141 -16.84 -0.75 -7.29
N ARG A 142 -15.63 -1.28 -7.47
CA ARG A 142 -15.06 -2.33 -6.63
C ARG A 142 -14.46 -1.74 -5.35
N SER A 143 -14.83 -2.28 -4.19
CA SER A 143 -14.32 -1.89 -2.87
C SER A 143 -12.91 -2.41 -2.57
N PHE A 144 -12.01 -2.45 -3.57
CA PHE A 144 -10.65 -2.95 -3.38
C PHE A 144 -9.61 -2.31 -4.30
N LEU A 145 -8.37 -2.29 -3.83
CA LEU A 145 -7.17 -1.93 -4.59
C LEU A 145 -6.26 -3.15 -4.75
N THR A 146 -5.54 -3.22 -5.85
CA THR A 146 -4.48 -4.21 -6.08
C THR A 146 -3.14 -3.55 -5.82
N VAL A 147 -2.26 -4.26 -5.12
CA VAL A 147 -0.91 -3.81 -4.85
C VAL A 147 0.09 -4.85 -5.33
N GLU A 148 1.17 -4.39 -5.95
CA GLU A 148 2.18 -5.20 -6.61
C GLU A 148 3.56 -4.90 -6.01
N LYS A 149 4.42 -5.92 -5.97
CA LYS A 149 5.76 -5.83 -5.41
C LYS A 149 6.79 -5.51 -6.50
N HIS A 150 7.48 -4.39 -6.35
CA HIS A 150 8.59 -3.98 -7.21
C HIS A 150 9.83 -3.67 -6.38
N LYS A 151 10.98 -4.27 -6.73
CA LYS A 151 12.28 -4.00 -6.08
C LYS A 151 12.23 -4.08 -4.53
N GLY A 152 11.43 -5.01 -3.99
CA GLY A 152 11.29 -5.20 -2.54
C GLY A 152 10.33 -4.25 -1.82
N LYS A 153 9.59 -3.42 -2.57
CA LYS A 153 8.56 -2.50 -2.07
C LYS A 153 7.22 -2.79 -2.70
N TRP A 154 6.15 -2.44 -1.99
CA TRP A 154 4.79 -2.56 -2.49
C TRP A 154 4.36 -1.24 -3.11
N PHE A 155 3.60 -1.31 -4.19
CA PHE A 155 3.02 -0.19 -4.91
C PHE A 155 1.60 -0.47 -5.34
N LEU A 156 0.77 0.55 -5.49
CA LEU A 156 -0.51 0.45 -6.13
C LEU A 156 -0.29 0.13 -7.61
N LYS A 157 -1.06 -0.83 -8.12
CA LYS A 157 -1.07 -1.13 -9.55
C LYS A 157 -1.57 0.11 -10.31
N LYS A 158 -0.84 0.51 -11.34
CA LYS A 158 -1.23 1.62 -12.23
C LYS A 158 -2.60 1.32 -12.89
N ASN A 159 -3.39 2.35 -13.18
CA ASN A 159 -4.73 2.27 -13.82
C ASN A 159 -5.85 1.67 -12.95
N GLN A 160 -5.82 1.89 -11.64
CA GLN A 160 -6.92 1.51 -10.74
C GLN A 160 -7.63 2.71 -10.10
N LEU A 161 -7.13 3.92 -10.35
CA LEU A 161 -7.51 5.16 -9.66
C LEU A 161 -8.14 6.20 -10.59
N TRP A 162 -8.36 5.87 -11.87
CA TRP A 162 -8.94 6.72 -12.90
C TRP A 162 -9.52 5.87 -14.04
#